data_AF-A0A6B2JS98-F1
#
_entry.id   AF-A0A6B2JS98-F1
#
_cell.length_a   1.000
_cell.length_b   1.000
_cell.length_c   1.000
_cell.angle_alpha   90.00
_cell.angle_beta   90.00
_cell.angle_gamma   90.00
#
_symmetry.space_group_name_H-M   'P 1'
#
loop_
_entity.id
_entity.type
_entity.pdbx_description
1 polymer ?
#
loop_
_entity_poly.entity_id
_entity_poly.type
_entity_poly.pdbx_seq_one_letter_code
_entity_poly.pdbx_strand_id
1 'polypeptide(L)'
;MKWTRIEENWQESIPFILARWPDMDEEKLEEMDGDEAGFLAYLAEVESLDEEEAEEELGDFLENMDEREIAGELDDPEDEE
;
A
#
# COMPACT_ATOMS: atom_id res chain seq x y z
N MET A 1 -6.35 11.37 -0.75
CA MET A 1 -4.99 11.09 -0.22
C MET A 1 -4.37 9.98 -1.06
N LYS A 2 -3.06 9.72 -1.02
CA LYS A 2 -2.47 8.60 -1.80
C LYS A 2 -3.12 7.26 -1.42
N TRP A 3 -3.50 7.08 -0.16
CA TRP A 3 -4.27 5.91 0.30
C TRP A 3 -5.59 5.70 -0.45
N THR A 4 -6.32 6.77 -0.79
CA THR A 4 -7.57 6.64 -1.57
C THR A 4 -7.35 5.90 -2.89
N ARG A 5 -6.18 6.07 -3.52
CA ARG A 5 -5.83 5.37 -4.76
C ARG A 5 -5.57 3.88 -4.53
N ILE A 6 -4.94 3.57 -3.40
CA ILE A 6 -4.72 2.20 -2.92
C ILE A 6 -6.06 1.54 -2.62
N GLU A 7 -6.95 2.20 -1.89
CA GLU A 7 -8.30 1.71 -1.61
C GLU A 7 -9.07 1.43 -2.91
N GLU A 8 -9.05 2.36 -3.88
CA GLU A 8 -9.70 2.18 -5.19
C GLU A 8 -9.13 1.02 -6.02
N ASN A 9 -7.85 0.68 -5.83
CA ASN A 9 -7.12 -0.36 -6.56
C ASN A 9 -6.49 -1.36 -5.58
N TRP A 10 -7.25 -1.75 -4.55
CA TRP A 10 -6.70 -2.48 -3.40
C TRP A 10 -6.03 -3.79 -3.82
N GLN A 11 -6.73 -4.56 -4.66
CA GLN A 11 -6.24 -5.83 -5.20
C GLN A 11 -4.93 -5.68 -6.01
N GLU A 12 -4.75 -4.56 -6.71
CA GLU A 12 -3.51 -4.28 -7.44
C GLU A 12 -2.39 -3.77 -6.51
N SER A 13 -2.77 -3.20 -5.36
CA SER A 13 -1.83 -2.67 -4.35
C SER A 13 -1.23 -3.75 -3.45
N ILE A 14 -1.98 -4.83 -3.18
CA ILE A 14 -1.55 -5.97 -2.35
C ILE A 14 -0.14 -6.48 -2.67
N PRO A 15 0.25 -6.78 -3.93
CA PRO A 15 1.61 -7.25 -4.23
C PRO A 15 2.70 -6.23 -3.88
N PHE A 16 2.42 -4.93 -3.94
CA PHE A 16 3.37 -3.88 -3.52
C PHE A 16 3.48 -3.78 -2.00
N ILE A 17 2.35 -3.93 -1.30
CA ILE A 17 2.31 -4.01 0.16
C ILE A 17 3.12 -5.23 0.63
N LEU A 18 2.88 -6.41 0.06
CA LEU A 18 3.63 -7.64 0.37
C LEU A 18 5.12 -7.54 -0.01
N ALA A 19 5.47 -6.73 -1.01
CA ALA A 19 6.87 -6.48 -1.34
C ALA A 19 7.58 -5.65 -0.25
N ARG A 20 6.86 -4.74 0.43
CA ARG A 20 7.39 -3.97 1.57
C ARG A 20 7.34 -4.75 2.88
N TRP A 21 6.27 -5.50 3.12
CA TRP A 21 6.03 -6.29 4.32
C TRP A 21 5.72 -7.76 3.96
N PRO A 22 6.75 -8.57 3.68
CA PRO A 22 6.57 -9.95 3.21
C PRO A 22 6.04 -10.92 4.27
N ASP A 23 6.05 -10.52 5.54
CA ASP A 23 5.50 -11.30 6.66
C ASP A 23 3.98 -11.14 6.83
N MET A 24 3.35 -10.22 6.07
CA MET A 24 1.89 -10.07 6.04
C MET A 24 1.21 -11.19 5.25
N ASP A 25 -0.03 -11.47 5.62
CA ASP A 25 -0.86 -12.50 5.01
C ASP A 25 -1.72 -11.92 3.89
N GLU A 26 -1.53 -12.41 2.66
CA GLU A 26 -2.25 -11.95 1.47
C GLU A 26 -3.76 -12.09 1.61
N GLU A 27 -4.24 -13.25 2.08
CA GLU A 27 -5.68 -13.49 2.27
C GLU A 27 -6.26 -12.48 3.26
N LYS A 28 -5.47 -12.11 4.29
CA LYS A 28 -5.90 -11.14 5.29
C LYS A 28 -6.01 -9.73 4.70
N LEU A 29 -5.06 -9.34 3.87
CA LEU A 29 -5.10 -8.06 3.16
C LEU A 29 -6.29 -8.02 2.21
N GLU A 30 -6.55 -9.09 1.45
CA GLU A 30 -7.72 -9.18 0.56
C GLU A 30 -9.05 -8.97 1.32
N GLU A 31 -9.19 -9.50 2.54
CA GLU A 31 -10.37 -9.32 3.39
C GLU A 31 -10.58 -7.87 3.88
N MET A 32 -9.53 -7.06 3.93
CA MET A 32 -9.58 -5.69 4.47
C MET A 32 -10.25 -4.69 3.53
N ASP A 33 -10.34 -4.99 2.23
CA ASP A 33 -11.01 -4.14 1.23
C ASP A 33 -10.53 -2.67 1.24
N GLY A 34 -9.25 -2.43 1.56
CA GLY A 34 -8.68 -1.07 1.61
C GLY A 34 -8.91 -0.29 2.90
N ASP A 35 -9.37 -0.93 3.98
CA ASP A 35 -9.56 -0.29 5.29
C ASP A 35 -8.23 0.20 5.89
N GLU A 36 -7.99 1.52 5.85
CA GLU A 36 -6.74 2.16 6.32
C GLU A 36 -6.47 1.88 7.81
N ALA A 37 -7.49 2.05 8.65
CA ALA A 37 -7.35 1.90 10.10
C ALA A 37 -7.09 0.43 10.49
N GLY A 38 -7.76 -0.51 9.84
CA GLY A 38 -7.54 -1.93 9.99
C GLY A 38 -6.16 -2.36 9.49
N PHE A 39 -5.73 -1.82 8.35
CA PHE A 39 -4.38 -2.05 7.82
C PHE A 39 -3.32 -1.56 8.80
N LEU A 40 -3.44 -0.34 9.33
CA LEU A 40 -2.53 0.22 10.34
C LEU A 40 -2.45 -0.67 11.59
N ALA A 41 -3.60 -1.11 12.11
CA ALA A 41 -3.64 -1.99 13.27
C ALA A 41 -2.97 -3.35 12.99
N TYR A 42 -3.14 -3.89 11.78
CA TYR A 42 -2.52 -5.13 11.37
C TYR A 42 -1.01 -4.99 11.14
N LEU A 43 -0.57 -3.90 10.51
CA LEU A 43 0.84 -3.55 10.34
C LEU A 43 1.54 -3.47 11.70
N ALA A 44 0.93 -2.76 12.65
CA ALA A 44 1.43 -2.68 14.02
C ALA A 44 1.55 -4.06 14.69
N GLU A 45 0.56 -4.94 14.50
CA GLU A 45 0.58 -6.31 15.06
C GLU A 45 1.66 -7.20 14.43
N VAL A 46 1.78 -7.19 13.10
CA VAL A 46 2.72 -8.03 12.33
C VAL A 46 4.16 -7.62 12.60
N GLU A 47 4.46 -6.33 12.48
CA GLU A 47 5.81 -5.79 12.67
C GLU A 47 6.15 -5.56 14.15
N SER A 48 5.19 -5.78 15.07
CA SER A 48 5.31 -5.49 16.50
C SER A 48 5.72 -4.04 16.78
N LEU A 49 5.09 -3.10 16.07
CA LEU A 49 5.28 -1.66 16.16
C LEU A 49 4.18 -1.02 17.02
N ASP A 50 4.47 0.16 17.59
CA ASP A 50 3.44 1.02 18.16
C ASP A 50 2.63 1.75 17.06
N GLU A 51 1.47 2.32 17.41
CA GLU A 51 0.58 3.02 16.46
C GLU A 51 1.30 4.14 15.70
N GLU A 52 2.12 4.94 16.41
CA GLU A 52 2.91 6.03 15.81
C GLU A 52 3.93 5.50 14.80
N GLU A 53 4.62 4.40 15.12
CA GLU A 53 5.61 3.78 14.22
C GLU A 53 4.94 3.16 12.98
N ALA A 54 3.76 2.55 13.13
CA ALA A 54 3.00 2.01 12.02
C ALA A 54 2.49 3.13 11.08
N GLU A 55 2.07 4.27 11.64
CA GLU A 55 1.72 5.46 10.85
C GLU A 55 2.94 6.03 10.10
N GLU A 56 4.12 6.07 10.73
CA GLU A 56 5.35 6.48 10.07
C GLU A 56 5.76 5.53 8.92
N GLU A 57 5.71 4.22 9.15
CA GLU A 57 6.02 3.21 8.12
C GLU A 57 5.03 3.26 6.95
N LEU A 58 3.74 3.43 7.24
CA LEU A 58 2.73 3.63 6.21
C LEU A 58 2.98 4.94 5.44
N GLY A 59 3.34 6.02 6.15
CA GLY A 59 3.72 7.29 5.55
C GLY A 59 4.89 7.15 4.58
N ASP A 60 5.98 6.51 5.01
CA ASP A 60 7.16 6.25 4.19
C ASP A 60 6.81 5.38 2.98
N PHE A 61 5.99 4.34 3.16
CA PHE A 61 5.50 3.53 2.06
C PHE A 61 4.73 4.38 1.04
N LEU A 62 3.77 5.19 1.49
CA LEU A 62 3.00 6.08 0.61
C LEU A 62 3.88 7.14 -0.07
N GLU A 63 4.93 7.62 0.57
CA GLU A 63 5.87 8.58 -0.03
C GLU A 63 6.72 7.93 -1.13
N ASN A 64 7.21 6.70 -0.90
CA ASN A 64 8.03 5.94 -1.84
C ASN A 64 7.21 5.20 -2.91
N MET A 65 5.92 4.98 -2.70
CA MET A 65 5.03 4.33 -3.66
C MET A 65 4.75 5.25 -4.85
N ASP A 66 5.12 4.81 -6.05
CA ASP A 66 4.74 5.48 -7.28
C ASP A 66 3.31 5.05 -7.65
N GLU A 67 2.37 5.97 -7.47
CA GLU A 67 0.93 5.75 -7.70
C GLU A 67 0.59 5.33 -9.15
N ARG A 68 1.53 5.52 -10.10
CA ARG A 68 1.40 5.08 -11.49
C ARG A 68 1.60 3.57 -11.66
N GLU A 69 2.16 2.88 -10.67
CA GLU A 69 2.33 1.42 -10.74
C GLU A 69 1.04 0.66 -10.36
N ILE A 70 0.16 1.28 -9.56
CA ILE A 70 -1.07 0.64 -9.08
C ILE A 70 -2.21 0.83 -10.06
N ALA A 71 -2.42 2.05 -10.52
CA ALA A 71 -3.41 2.30 -11.55
C ALA A 71 -2.75 2.01 -12.88
N GLY A 72 -3.14 0.92 -13.53
CA GLY A 72 -2.69 0.53 -14.86
C GLY A 72 -3.06 1.51 -15.98
N GLU A 73 -2.72 2.79 -15.83
CA GLU A 73 -2.76 3.79 -16.88
C GLU A 73 -1.37 3.87 -17.52
N LEU A 74 -1.30 3.17 -18.65
CA LEU A 74 -0.36 3.37 -19.73
C LEU A 74 -0.26 4.87 -20.05
N ASP A 75 0.81 5.52 -19.60
CA ASP A 75 1.36 6.67 -20.32
C ASP A 75 2.88 6.53 -20.37
N ASP A 76 3.33 5.71 -21.32
CA ASP A 76 4.58 5.93 -22.03
C ASP A 76 4.31 5.45 -23.47
N PRO A 77 4.68 6.18 -24.54
CA PRO A 77 5.62 7.29 -24.62
C PRO A 77 5.01 8.57 -25.23
N GLU A 78 5.57 9.76 -24.98
CA GLU A 78 5.98 10.74 -26.01
C GLU A 78 6.57 11.99 -25.33
N ASP A 79 7.89 11.98 -25.10
CA ASP A 79 8.72 13.11 -25.51
C ASP A 79 10.04 12.51 -26.05
N GLU A 80 9.91 11.91 -27.24
CA GLU A 80 11.00 12.03 -28.21
C GLU A 80 11.08 13.52 -28.59
N GLU A 81 12.14 14.23 -28.16
CA GLU A 81 13.02 15.09 -29.01
C GLU A 81 14.34 15.43 -28.29
#